data_AF-A0A1F5EQ45-F1
#
_entry.id   AF-A0A1F5EQ45-F1
#
_cell.length_a   1.000
_cell.length_b   1.000
_cell.length_c   1.000
_cell.angle_alpha   90.00
_cell.angle_beta   90.00
_cell.angle_gamma   90.00
#
_symmetry.space_group_name_H-M   'P 1'
#
loop_
_entity.id
_entity.type
_entity.pdbx_description
1 polymer ?
#
loop_
_entity_poly.entity_id
_entity_poly.type
_entity_poly.pdbx_seq_one_letter_code
_entity_poly.pdbx_strand_id
1 'polypeptide(L)'
;MKKTLFFVGVLVIIVGFLWQVGLRMKDEKVVEEVSLGKDPQNSTYILDNEKITLVNGSFESDSDSKMIVKNFGEPVYGDLNDDGKDDAVLMLTQDSGGSGTFYYVGVALNSEDKGFAGTNLILLGDRISPQNIEIKNGIAIANYAERKEGDPFTTSPSVGVSKYMFIEESSLEEVIGLQKGETVLRGGLVWGGEVRTFIPCGDGNPEYWITGSSTALQEIKSRYETETKDVLPKNYAPLFSVIVGKIVDAPEDGFGADYQQGIEISQVIKTSRSGNCKSDLIVLDTPLVGSEISSPLKIEGRARGTWFFEASFPITLTDWDGRIIAQGIATATDDWMTEKFVLFTANLEFENPQNIGDFSRRGALILQKDNPSGLPEHDDALEVTVYFK
;
A
#
# COMPACT_ATOMS: atom_id res chain seq x y z
N MET A 1 63.64 3.43 13.45
CA MET A 1 62.63 4.04 14.34
C MET A 1 61.53 4.83 13.61
N LYS A 2 61.80 5.55 12.49
CA LYS A 2 60.74 6.31 11.77
C LYS A 2 59.65 5.47 11.08
N LYS A 3 59.97 4.28 10.54
CA LYS A 3 58.97 3.41 9.86
C LYS A 3 58.01 2.73 10.83
N THR A 4 58.46 2.44 12.06
CA THR A 4 57.64 1.81 13.09
C THR A 4 56.62 2.79 13.71
N LEU A 5 56.99 4.07 13.87
CA LEU A 5 56.05 5.10 14.33
C LEU A 5 54.93 5.39 13.30
N PHE A 6 55.23 5.33 12.01
CA PHE A 6 54.22 5.56 10.96
C PHE A 6 53.15 4.47 10.94
N PHE A 7 53.54 3.20 11.09
CA PHE A 7 52.59 2.08 11.16
C PHE A 7 51.68 2.14 12.38
N VAL A 8 52.20 2.54 13.55
CA VAL A 8 51.39 2.69 14.78
C VAL A 8 50.40 3.86 14.63
N GLY A 9 50.82 4.97 14.01
CA GLY A 9 49.93 6.10 13.74
C GLY A 9 48.75 5.74 12.82
N VAL A 10 49.01 4.99 11.75
CA VAL A 10 47.95 4.56 10.82
C VAL A 10 47.00 3.55 11.48
N LEU A 11 47.50 2.65 12.32
CA LEU A 11 46.68 1.65 13.01
C LEU A 11 45.75 2.28 14.05
N VAL A 12 46.19 3.31 14.77
CA VAL A 12 45.35 4.06 15.72
C VAL A 12 44.28 4.86 15.00
N ILE A 13 44.56 5.41 13.82
CA ILE A 13 43.56 6.11 13.00
C ILE A 13 42.53 5.13 12.44
N ILE A 14 42.95 3.94 11.99
CA ILE A 14 42.02 2.91 11.50
C ILE A 14 41.16 2.36 12.62
N VAL A 15 41.73 2.09 13.81
CA VAL A 15 40.94 1.64 14.97
C VAL A 15 40.02 2.76 15.46
N GLY A 16 40.49 4.01 15.50
CA GLY A 16 39.65 5.17 15.84
C GLY A 16 38.52 5.39 14.82
N PHE A 17 38.78 5.18 13.53
CA PHE A 17 37.78 5.28 12.47
C PHE A 17 36.81 4.10 12.49
N LEU A 18 37.28 2.88 12.76
CA LEU A 18 36.42 1.69 12.95
C LEU A 18 35.59 1.81 14.23
N TRP A 19 36.11 2.45 15.29
CA TRP A 19 35.36 2.72 16.51
C TRP A 19 34.37 3.87 16.32
N GLN A 20 34.72 4.90 15.54
CA GLN A 20 33.82 6.00 15.18
C GLN A 20 32.72 5.60 14.19
N VAL A 21 33.00 4.64 13.29
CA VAL A 21 32.01 4.00 12.41
C VAL A 21 31.17 2.97 13.19
N GLY A 22 31.77 2.23 14.12
CA GLY A 22 31.07 1.30 15.01
C GLY A 22 30.14 1.99 16.03
N LEU A 23 30.50 3.19 16.49
CA LEU A 23 29.64 4.07 17.31
C LEU A 23 28.59 4.82 16.47
N ARG A 24 28.64 4.69 15.14
CA ARG A 24 27.62 5.20 14.20
C ARG A 24 26.73 4.09 13.64
N MET A 25 26.83 2.87 14.17
CA MET A 25 25.87 1.81 13.87
C MET A 25 24.63 1.99 14.75
N LYS A 26 23.55 2.38 14.07
CA LYS A 26 22.15 2.32 14.47
C LYS A 26 21.85 2.88 15.86
N ASP A 27 21.39 4.13 15.89
CA ASP A 27 20.22 4.43 16.72
C ASP A 27 19.07 3.56 16.19
N GLU A 28 19.05 2.31 16.63
CA GLU A 28 17.87 1.48 16.54
C GLU A 28 16.84 2.19 17.41
N LYS A 29 15.85 2.84 16.78
CA LYS A 29 14.67 3.31 17.51
C LYS A 29 14.18 2.10 18.29
N VAL A 30 14.38 2.11 19.61
CA VAL A 30 13.75 1.16 20.49
C VAL A 30 12.27 1.47 20.38
N VAL A 31 11.57 0.76 19.50
CA VAL A 31 10.12 0.73 19.48
C VAL A 31 9.75 0.04 20.78
N GLU A 32 9.51 0.82 21.83
CA GLU A 32 8.99 0.27 23.08
C GLU A 32 7.71 -0.50 22.73
N GLU A 33 7.69 -1.80 23.04
CA GLU A 33 6.52 -2.66 22.76
C GLU A 33 5.25 -1.98 23.28
N VAL A 34 4.38 -1.61 22.35
CA VAL A 34 3.04 -1.14 22.63
C VAL A 34 2.25 -2.36 23.11
N SER A 35 1.60 -2.25 24.28
CA SER A 35 0.78 -3.34 24.78
C SER A 35 -0.36 -3.64 23.81
N LEU A 36 -0.52 -4.92 23.47
CA LEU A 36 -1.53 -5.34 22.51
C LEU A 36 -2.92 -5.30 23.13
N GLY A 37 -3.85 -4.67 22.44
CA GLY A 37 -5.27 -4.64 22.77
C GLY A 37 -6.00 -5.84 22.20
N LYS A 38 -7.12 -6.23 22.85
CA LYS A 38 -8.01 -7.28 22.31
C LYS A 38 -8.72 -6.88 21.01
N ASP A 39 -8.90 -5.57 20.81
CA ASP A 39 -9.57 -4.96 19.67
C ASP A 39 -9.08 -3.51 19.52
N PRO A 40 -9.39 -2.83 18.40
CA PRO A 40 -8.90 -1.47 18.14
C PRO A 40 -9.32 -0.45 19.22
N GLN A 41 -10.50 -0.62 19.84
CA GLN A 41 -11.03 0.26 20.88
C GLN A 41 -10.46 -0.04 22.28
N ASN A 42 -9.63 -1.08 22.41
CA ASN A 42 -8.97 -1.49 23.66
C ASN A 42 -7.44 -1.56 23.51
N SER A 43 -6.90 -0.85 22.52
CA SER A 43 -5.47 -0.82 22.19
C SER A 43 -4.78 0.43 22.73
N THR A 44 -3.45 0.36 22.84
CA THR A 44 -2.60 1.49 23.24
C THR A 44 -2.11 2.24 22.01
N TYR A 45 -2.25 3.57 22.00
CA TYR A 45 -1.80 4.47 20.93
C TYR A 45 -0.81 5.49 21.47
N ILE A 46 -0.08 6.17 20.58
CA ILE A 46 0.88 7.20 20.95
C ILE A 46 0.34 8.58 20.55
N LEU A 47 0.10 9.45 21.53
CA LEU A 47 -0.32 10.84 21.35
C LEU A 47 0.76 11.75 21.97
N ASP A 48 1.40 12.58 21.16
CA ASP A 48 2.47 13.51 21.62
C ASP A 48 3.61 12.83 22.41
N ASN A 49 3.97 11.61 22.03
CA ASN A 49 4.92 10.70 22.71
C ASN A 49 4.44 10.10 24.05
N GLU A 50 3.18 10.31 24.43
CA GLU A 50 2.55 9.64 25.56
C GLU A 50 1.73 8.44 25.09
N LYS A 51 1.81 7.34 25.84
CA LYS A 51 0.99 6.16 25.59
C LYS A 51 -0.40 6.37 26.19
N ILE A 52 -1.44 6.28 25.37
CA ILE A 52 -2.83 6.28 25.80
C ILE A 52 -3.43 4.90 25.54
N THR A 53 -3.91 4.23 26.58
CA THR A 53 -4.61 2.96 26.43
C THR A 53 -6.10 3.21 26.42
N LEU A 54 -6.75 2.94 25.29
CA LEU A 54 -8.20 3.00 25.23
C LEU A 54 -8.80 1.84 26.02
N VAL A 55 -9.91 2.11 26.69
CA VAL A 55 -10.76 1.10 27.35
C VAL A 55 -12.17 1.32 26.83
N ASN A 56 -12.67 0.36 26.03
CA ASN A 56 -13.94 0.48 25.30
C ASN A 56 -14.07 1.81 24.53
N GLY A 57 -13.01 2.21 23.84
CA GLY A 57 -12.97 3.38 22.98
C GLY A 57 -12.76 4.70 23.69
N SER A 58 -12.41 4.71 24.98
CA SER A 58 -12.16 5.93 25.74
C SER A 58 -10.88 5.85 26.56
N PHE A 59 -10.19 6.97 26.71
CA PHE A 59 -9.09 7.18 27.64
C PHE A 59 -9.34 8.48 28.42
N GLU A 60 -8.95 8.50 29.69
CA GLU A 60 -9.00 9.68 30.56
C GLU A 60 -7.68 9.78 31.34
N SER A 61 -7.03 10.94 31.31
CA SER A 61 -5.78 11.16 32.05
C SER A 61 -6.04 11.37 33.55
N ASP A 62 -5.17 10.86 34.41
CA ASP A 62 -5.16 11.09 35.85
C ASP A 62 -4.53 12.45 36.25
N SER A 63 -4.80 13.53 35.49
CA SER A 63 -4.26 14.87 35.74
C SER A 63 -5.35 15.87 36.14
N ASP A 64 -4.97 16.96 36.81
CA ASP A 64 -5.90 18.04 37.19
C ASP A 64 -6.60 18.66 35.98
N SER A 65 -5.89 18.79 34.85
CA SER A 65 -6.44 19.14 33.55
C SER A 65 -6.81 17.88 32.77
N LYS A 66 -7.96 17.28 33.09
CA LYS A 66 -8.43 16.03 32.47
C LYS A 66 -8.39 16.11 30.93
N MET A 67 -7.50 15.32 30.33
CA MET A 67 -7.52 14.99 28.93
C MET A 67 -8.39 13.76 28.72
N ILE A 68 -9.40 13.88 27.86
CA ILE A 68 -10.30 12.80 27.47
C ILE A 68 -10.09 12.53 25.99
N VAL A 69 -9.79 11.28 25.64
CA VAL A 69 -9.73 10.80 24.26
C VAL A 69 -10.85 9.80 24.04
N LYS A 70 -11.61 9.93 22.94
CA LYS A 70 -12.76 9.06 22.62
C LYS A 70 -12.79 8.66 21.17
N ASN A 71 -13.24 7.45 20.90
CA ASN A 71 -13.54 6.97 19.57
C ASN A 71 -14.71 7.76 18.95
N PHE A 72 -14.55 8.15 17.70
CA PHE A 72 -15.53 8.88 16.91
C PHE A 72 -15.95 8.04 15.70
N GLY A 73 -17.17 7.50 15.74
CA GLY A 73 -17.67 6.57 14.73
C GLY A 73 -17.14 5.15 14.91
N GLU A 74 -17.29 4.32 13.89
CA GLU A 74 -16.82 2.93 13.90
C GLU A 74 -15.43 2.81 13.25
N PRO A 75 -14.56 1.92 13.74
CA PRO A 75 -13.30 1.61 13.07
C PRO A 75 -13.53 1.09 11.64
N VAL A 76 -12.68 1.53 10.71
CA VAL A 76 -12.70 1.06 9.31
C VAL A 76 -11.63 0.01 9.14
N TYR A 77 -12.01 -1.18 8.68
CA TYR A 77 -11.12 -2.34 8.57
C TYR A 77 -10.57 -2.53 7.16
N GLY A 78 -9.30 -2.92 7.08
CA GLY A 78 -8.61 -3.24 5.83
C GLY A 78 -7.12 -3.39 6.05
N ASP A 79 -6.48 -4.17 5.20
CA ASP A 79 -5.04 -4.43 5.22
C ASP A 79 -4.24 -3.17 4.81
N LEU A 80 -3.52 -2.55 5.75
CA LEU A 80 -2.73 -1.34 5.52
C LEU A 80 -1.24 -1.64 5.30
N ASN A 81 -0.73 -2.73 5.89
CA ASN A 81 0.69 -3.11 5.88
C ASN A 81 1.03 -4.26 4.91
N ASP A 82 0.05 -4.75 4.12
CA ASP A 82 0.16 -5.89 3.18
C ASP A 82 0.52 -7.22 3.85
N ASP A 83 0.24 -7.42 5.14
CA ASP A 83 0.53 -8.67 5.84
C ASP A 83 -0.58 -9.74 5.69
N GLY A 84 -1.67 -9.37 5.02
CA GLY A 84 -2.82 -10.23 4.77
C GLY A 84 -3.90 -10.22 5.84
N LYS A 85 -3.77 -9.38 6.86
CA LYS A 85 -4.75 -9.24 7.93
C LYS A 85 -5.40 -7.87 7.83
N ASP A 86 -6.69 -7.82 8.13
CA ASP A 86 -7.38 -6.54 8.25
C ASP A 86 -6.89 -5.83 9.51
N ASP A 87 -6.24 -4.68 9.31
CA ASP A 87 -5.98 -3.67 10.33
C ASP A 87 -7.24 -2.83 10.58
N ALA A 88 -7.18 -1.85 11.49
CA ALA A 88 -8.29 -0.93 11.71
C ALA A 88 -7.83 0.53 11.81
N VAL A 89 -8.47 1.43 11.07
CA VAL A 89 -8.30 2.88 11.20
C VAL A 89 -9.37 3.42 12.15
N LEU A 90 -8.97 4.22 13.14
CA LEU A 90 -9.88 4.90 14.07
C LEU A 90 -9.79 6.41 13.87
N MET A 91 -10.93 7.07 14.02
CA MET A 91 -10.97 8.50 14.28
C MET A 91 -11.17 8.72 15.78
N LEU A 92 -10.31 9.53 16.38
CA LEU A 92 -10.36 9.84 17.82
C LEU A 92 -10.57 11.33 18.04
N THR A 93 -11.36 11.71 19.04
CA THR A 93 -11.49 13.08 19.53
C THR A 93 -10.72 13.26 20.82
N GLN A 94 -10.01 14.37 20.98
CA GLN A 94 -9.37 14.79 22.23
C GLN A 94 -10.00 16.08 22.77
N ASP A 95 -10.38 16.06 24.04
CA ASP A 95 -10.86 17.22 24.82
C ASP A 95 -9.97 17.39 26.07
N SER A 96 -9.31 18.53 26.23
CA SER A 96 -8.39 18.83 27.36
C SER A 96 -8.91 19.90 28.32
N GLY A 97 -10.24 20.03 28.44
CA GLY A 97 -10.89 21.01 29.33
C GLY A 97 -10.96 22.46 28.80
N GLY A 98 -10.50 22.69 27.56
CA GLY A 98 -10.69 23.94 26.81
C GLY A 98 -12.05 24.00 26.07
N SER A 99 -12.14 24.87 25.05
CA SER A 99 -13.33 24.99 24.18
C SER A 99 -13.18 24.30 22.81
N GLY A 100 -12.03 23.69 22.55
CA GLY A 100 -11.72 22.98 21.30
C GLY A 100 -11.83 21.48 21.47
N THR A 101 -12.26 20.81 20.40
CA THR A 101 -12.24 19.35 20.25
C THR A 101 -11.35 19.06 19.06
N PHE A 102 -10.27 18.33 19.29
CA PHE A 102 -9.29 18.00 18.27
C PHE A 102 -9.56 16.60 17.74
N TYR A 103 -9.44 16.42 16.43
CA TYR A 103 -9.66 15.14 15.76
C TYR A 103 -8.34 14.57 15.31
N TYR A 104 -8.16 13.27 15.55
CA TYR A 104 -6.98 12.50 15.22
C TYR A 104 -7.36 11.24 14.46
N VAL A 105 -6.40 10.68 13.72
CA VAL A 105 -6.48 9.33 13.16
C VAL A 105 -5.35 8.49 13.72
N GLY A 106 -5.67 7.25 14.07
CA GLY A 106 -4.69 6.22 14.44
C GLY A 106 -5.02 4.91 13.75
N VAL A 107 -4.04 4.01 13.66
CA VAL A 107 -4.22 2.66 13.14
C VAL A 107 -3.96 1.66 14.26
N ALA A 108 -4.79 0.63 14.33
CA ALA A 108 -4.58 -0.56 15.12
C ALA A 108 -4.10 -1.67 14.19
N LEU A 109 -2.81 -1.97 14.23
CA LEU A 109 -2.18 -3.01 13.41
C LEU A 109 -2.52 -4.39 13.99
N ASN A 110 -3.03 -5.28 13.16
CA ASN A 110 -3.52 -6.58 13.59
C ASN A 110 -2.40 -7.63 13.55
N SER A 111 -1.89 -8.01 14.72
CA SER A 111 -1.08 -9.22 14.85
C SER A 111 -2.00 -10.37 15.28
N GLU A 112 -2.54 -11.11 14.32
CA GLU A 112 -3.28 -12.36 14.59
C GLU A 112 -2.52 -13.22 15.61
N ASP A 113 -3.25 -13.82 16.55
CA ASP A 113 -2.80 -14.51 17.78
C ASP A 113 -2.37 -13.64 18.97
N LYS A 114 -2.10 -12.35 18.77
CA LYS A 114 -1.59 -11.48 19.85
C LYS A 114 -2.45 -10.23 20.12
N GLY A 115 -3.30 -9.85 19.17
CA GLY A 115 -4.19 -8.69 19.28
C GLY A 115 -3.74 -7.52 18.41
N PHE A 116 -4.16 -6.31 18.79
CA PHE A 116 -3.95 -5.10 18.01
C PHE A 116 -2.90 -4.19 18.66
N ALA A 117 -1.94 -3.70 17.87
CA ALA A 117 -0.95 -2.70 18.27
C ALA A 117 -1.36 -1.33 17.72
N GLY A 118 -1.64 -0.35 18.57
CA GLY A 118 -1.94 1.01 18.11
C GLY A 118 -0.69 1.77 17.67
N THR A 119 -0.83 2.58 16.63
CA THR A 119 0.22 3.47 16.12
C THR A 119 0.25 4.82 16.86
N ASN A 120 1.15 5.70 16.42
CA ASN A 120 1.01 7.14 16.64
C ASN A 120 -0.31 7.67 16.06
N LEU A 121 -0.80 8.74 16.68
CA LEU A 121 -1.94 9.51 16.21
C LEU A 121 -1.51 10.69 15.35
N ILE A 122 -2.19 10.89 14.23
CA ILE A 122 -2.02 12.03 13.33
C ILE A 122 -3.18 13.00 13.52
N LEU A 123 -2.87 14.27 13.78
CA LEU A 123 -3.89 15.32 13.91
C LEU A 123 -4.54 15.61 12.55
N LEU A 124 -5.87 15.58 12.52
CA LEU A 124 -6.68 16.10 11.41
C LEU A 124 -6.98 17.59 11.57
N GLY A 125 -7.30 18.04 12.79
CA GLY A 125 -7.52 19.46 13.09
C GLY A 125 -8.47 19.74 14.26
N ASP A 126 -8.70 21.02 14.54
CA ASP A 126 -9.61 21.52 15.60
C ASP A 126 -11.02 21.79 15.05
N ARG A 127 -12.03 21.15 15.65
CA ARG A 127 -13.46 21.32 15.32
C ARG A 127 -13.72 21.24 13.82
N ILE A 128 -13.14 20.23 13.18
CA ILE A 128 -13.41 19.88 11.78
C ILE A 128 -14.82 19.28 11.63
N SER A 129 -15.27 19.07 10.39
CA SER A 129 -16.47 18.27 10.10
C SER A 129 -16.07 16.98 9.40
N PRO A 130 -15.87 15.87 10.14
CA PRO A 130 -15.57 14.56 9.54
C PRO A 130 -16.65 14.12 8.54
N GLN A 131 -16.26 13.42 7.48
CA GLN A 131 -17.18 12.84 6.49
C GLN A 131 -17.10 11.31 6.51
N ASN A 132 -15.95 10.75 6.13
CA ASN A 132 -15.69 9.31 6.18
C ASN A 132 -14.18 9.03 6.28
N ILE A 133 -13.87 7.77 6.59
CA ILE A 133 -12.55 7.17 6.40
C ILE A 133 -12.73 6.03 5.40
N GLU A 134 -11.81 5.91 4.45
CA GLU A 134 -11.74 4.77 3.54
C GLU A 134 -10.31 4.22 3.50
N ILE A 135 -10.17 2.93 3.19
CA ILE A 135 -8.88 2.28 2.94
C ILE A 135 -8.87 1.86 1.48
N LYS A 136 -7.84 2.27 0.74
CA LYS A 136 -7.67 1.91 -0.69
C LYS A 136 -6.22 1.56 -0.98
N ASN A 137 -5.97 0.31 -1.36
CA ASN A 137 -4.64 -0.24 -1.61
C ASN A 137 -3.63 0.00 -0.45
N GLY A 138 -4.10 -0.23 0.78
CA GLY A 138 -3.32 -0.03 2.00
C GLY A 138 -3.00 1.43 2.35
N ILE A 139 -3.78 2.38 1.79
CA ILE A 139 -3.72 3.80 2.16
C ILE A 139 -5.01 4.16 2.88
N ALA A 140 -4.90 4.66 4.12
CA ALA A 140 -6.00 5.25 4.85
C ALA A 140 -6.25 6.69 4.35
N ILE A 141 -7.50 7.01 4.05
CA ILE A 141 -7.91 8.33 3.56
C ILE A 141 -8.98 8.86 4.50
N ALA A 142 -8.65 9.91 5.24
CA ALA A 142 -9.62 10.64 6.06
C ALA A 142 -10.15 11.84 5.27
N ASN A 143 -11.45 11.85 4.99
CA ASN A 143 -12.13 12.97 4.33
C ASN A 143 -12.91 13.77 5.37
N TYR A 144 -12.68 15.08 5.38
CA TYR A 144 -13.31 15.99 6.32
C TYR A 144 -13.43 17.39 5.70
N ALA A 145 -14.21 18.27 6.33
CA ALA A 145 -14.18 19.68 6.01
C ALA A 145 -13.48 20.48 7.10
N GLU A 146 -12.69 21.46 6.70
CA GLU A 146 -12.07 22.48 7.55
C GLU A 146 -12.62 23.88 7.24
N ARG A 147 -12.24 24.86 8.07
CA ARG A 147 -12.60 26.26 7.85
C ARG A 147 -11.62 26.91 6.88
N LYS A 148 -12.04 28.00 6.22
CA LYS A 148 -11.08 28.77 5.42
C LYS A 148 -10.07 29.44 6.35
N GLU A 149 -8.88 29.69 5.82
CA GLU A 149 -7.86 30.44 6.55
C GLU A 149 -8.42 31.80 7.00
N GLY A 150 -8.32 32.08 8.30
CA GLY A 150 -8.82 33.32 8.92
C GLY A 150 -10.29 33.32 9.32
N ASP A 151 -11.07 32.28 9.01
CA ASP A 151 -12.46 32.17 9.48
C ASP A 151 -12.51 32.05 11.03
N PRO A 152 -13.48 32.70 11.70
CA PRO A 152 -13.67 32.52 13.12
C PRO A 152 -14.19 31.10 13.42
N PHE A 153 -13.90 30.59 14.62
CA PHE A 153 -14.35 29.25 15.03
C PHE A 153 -15.88 29.09 15.14
N THR A 154 -16.63 30.19 15.12
CA THR A 154 -18.10 30.19 15.01
C THR A 154 -18.59 29.83 13.62
N THR A 155 -17.75 29.95 12.59
CA THR A 155 -18.07 29.55 11.22
C THR A 155 -17.98 28.03 11.09
N SER A 156 -18.95 27.42 10.41
CA SER A 156 -18.93 25.99 10.12
C SER A 156 -17.83 25.65 9.10
N PRO A 157 -17.08 24.55 9.29
CA PRO A 157 -16.18 24.03 8.28
C PRO A 157 -16.87 23.80 6.93
N SER A 158 -16.21 24.15 5.82
CA SER A 158 -16.79 24.08 4.47
C SER A 158 -15.77 23.79 3.35
N VAL A 159 -14.48 23.76 3.65
CA VAL A 159 -13.41 23.43 2.69
C VAL A 159 -13.13 21.94 2.82
N GLY A 160 -13.43 21.16 1.78
CA GLY A 160 -13.16 19.72 1.76
C GLY A 160 -11.66 19.42 1.70
N VAL A 161 -11.21 18.50 2.55
CA VAL A 161 -9.83 18.04 2.67
C VAL A 161 -9.80 16.52 2.73
N SER A 162 -8.82 15.93 2.06
CA SER A 162 -8.48 14.52 2.14
C SER A 162 -7.06 14.40 2.67
N LYS A 163 -6.88 13.74 3.82
CA LYS A 163 -5.56 13.40 4.36
C LYS A 163 -5.27 11.93 4.07
N TYR A 164 -4.14 11.66 3.44
CA TYR A 164 -3.69 10.32 3.05
C TYR A 164 -2.62 9.86 4.03
N MET A 165 -2.78 8.66 4.57
CA MET A 165 -1.89 8.08 5.56
C MET A 165 -1.58 6.62 5.21
N PHE A 166 -0.38 6.18 5.53
CA PHE A 166 0.10 4.83 5.22
C PHE A 166 0.97 4.31 6.35
N ILE A 167 1.16 3.00 6.40
CA ILE A 167 2.03 2.36 7.39
C ILE A 167 3.42 2.22 6.81
N GLU A 168 4.40 2.73 7.53
CA GLU A 168 5.82 2.47 7.27
C GLU A 168 6.42 1.82 8.52
N GLU A 169 6.93 0.60 8.34
CA GLU A 169 7.39 -0.30 9.41
C GLU A 169 6.26 -0.64 10.41
N SER A 170 6.01 0.24 11.38
CA SER A 170 4.93 0.12 12.37
C SER A 170 4.43 1.50 12.84
N SER A 171 4.76 2.54 12.08
CA SER A 171 4.36 3.92 12.30
C SER A 171 3.31 4.32 11.27
N LEU A 172 2.37 5.15 11.69
CA LEU A 172 1.44 5.80 10.77
C LEU A 172 2.10 7.08 10.26
N GLU A 173 2.32 7.14 8.96
CA GLU A 173 2.90 8.28 8.27
C GLU A 173 1.85 9.03 7.44
N GLU A 174 2.04 10.33 7.25
CA GLU A 174 1.20 11.18 6.40
C GLU A 174 1.86 11.43 5.05
N VAL A 175 1.07 11.47 3.98
CA VAL A 175 1.49 12.04 2.70
C VAL A 175 1.49 13.56 2.84
N ILE A 176 2.64 14.14 3.16
CA ILE A 176 2.78 15.57 3.43
C ILE A 176 3.06 16.35 2.13
N GLY A 177 2.49 17.55 2.02
CA GLY A 177 2.99 18.57 1.11
C GLY A 177 2.53 18.44 -0.34
N LEU A 178 1.32 17.89 -0.57
CA LEU A 178 0.69 17.88 -1.89
C LEU A 178 0.66 19.29 -2.48
N GLN A 179 1.41 19.51 -3.56
CA GLN A 179 1.47 20.77 -4.27
C GLN A 179 0.23 20.94 -5.15
N LYS A 180 -0.01 22.18 -5.59
CA LYS A 180 -1.14 22.48 -6.48
C LYS A 180 -1.07 21.62 -7.75
N GLY A 181 -2.11 20.81 -7.98
CA GLY A 181 -2.22 19.92 -9.14
C GLY A 181 -1.65 18.52 -8.92
N GLU A 182 -1.00 18.27 -7.79
CA GLU A 182 -0.62 16.90 -7.40
C GLU A 182 -1.81 16.13 -6.85
N THR A 183 -1.84 14.84 -7.15
CA THR A 183 -2.82 13.90 -6.64
C THR A 183 -2.14 12.59 -6.25
N VAL A 184 -2.80 11.82 -5.38
CA VAL A 184 -2.40 10.45 -5.09
C VAL A 184 -2.95 9.54 -6.18
N LEU A 185 -2.05 8.92 -6.95
CA LEU A 185 -2.38 8.02 -8.04
C LEU A 185 -1.95 6.59 -7.69
N ARG A 186 -2.69 5.62 -8.21
CA ARG A 186 -2.43 4.18 -8.04
C ARG A 186 -2.36 3.56 -9.41
N GLY A 187 -1.43 2.64 -9.64
CA GLY A 187 -1.23 2.13 -10.99
C GLY A 187 -0.03 1.23 -11.14
N GLY A 188 0.18 0.78 -12.37
CA GLY A 188 1.36 0.03 -12.77
C GLY A 188 2.52 0.96 -13.11
N LEU A 189 3.63 0.82 -12.40
CA LEU A 189 4.92 1.41 -12.73
C LEU A 189 5.70 0.43 -13.61
N VAL A 190 6.26 0.93 -14.72
CA VAL A 190 7.10 0.13 -15.61
C VAL A 190 8.41 0.86 -15.84
N TRP A 191 9.54 0.15 -15.73
CA TRP A 191 10.86 0.72 -15.95
C TRP A 191 11.75 -0.23 -16.78
N GLY A 192 12.53 0.35 -17.69
CA GLY A 192 13.47 -0.35 -18.56
C GLY A 192 14.48 0.59 -19.21
N GLY A 193 15.23 0.09 -20.19
CA GLY A 193 16.33 0.84 -20.81
C GLY A 193 15.88 2.13 -21.52
N GLU A 194 14.69 2.09 -22.12
CA GLU A 194 14.11 3.19 -22.90
C GLU A 194 12.64 3.46 -22.53
N VAL A 195 12.17 2.84 -21.45
CA VAL A 195 10.78 2.95 -20.97
C VAL A 195 10.77 3.34 -19.50
N ARG A 196 9.99 4.34 -19.16
CA ARG A 196 9.62 4.67 -17.78
C ARG A 196 8.22 5.23 -17.77
N THR A 197 7.26 4.42 -17.40
CA THR A 197 5.85 4.78 -17.53
C THR A 197 5.07 4.45 -16.27
N PHE A 198 3.95 5.16 -16.13
CA PHE A 198 2.97 4.91 -15.11
C PHE A 198 1.59 4.82 -15.76
N ILE A 199 0.89 3.71 -15.52
CA ILE A 199 -0.47 3.47 -16.01
C ILE A 199 -1.41 3.51 -14.80
N PRO A 200 -2.23 4.56 -14.64
CA PRO A 200 -3.15 4.65 -13.52
C PRO A 200 -4.23 3.56 -13.58
N CYS A 201 -4.65 3.09 -12.42
CA CYS A 201 -5.77 2.16 -12.26
C CYS A 201 -7.06 2.74 -12.82
N GLY A 202 -7.79 1.93 -13.60
CA GLY A 202 -9.04 2.29 -14.26
C GLY A 202 -8.97 2.04 -15.75
N ASP A 203 -10.04 1.46 -16.30
CA ASP A 203 -10.08 1.07 -17.70
C ASP A 203 -10.01 2.30 -18.62
N GLY A 204 -9.16 2.21 -19.65
CA GLY A 204 -8.98 3.27 -20.64
C GLY A 204 -8.14 4.46 -20.16
N ASN A 205 -7.57 4.43 -18.95
CA ASN A 205 -6.60 5.44 -18.55
C ASN A 205 -5.36 5.40 -19.45
N PRO A 206 -4.85 6.57 -19.87
CA PRO A 206 -3.67 6.63 -20.71
C PRO A 206 -2.41 6.24 -19.94
N GLU A 207 -1.42 5.74 -20.66
CA GLU A 207 -0.08 5.55 -20.16
C GLU A 207 0.66 6.90 -20.14
N TYR A 208 1.25 7.24 -18.99
CA TYR A 208 2.02 8.47 -18.83
C TYR A 208 3.52 8.22 -18.84
N TRP A 209 4.28 9.06 -19.56
CA TRP A 209 5.73 9.06 -19.48
C TRP A 209 6.22 9.69 -18.18
N ILE A 210 7.04 8.99 -17.41
CA ILE A 210 7.64 9.55 -16.19
C ILE A 210 8.73 10.53 -16.61
N THR A 211 8.50 11.80 -16.34
CA THR A 211 9.38 12.88 -16.79
C THR A 211 10.70 12.92 -16.02
N GLY A 212 11.74 13.51 -16.63
CA GLY A 212 13.03 13.73 -15.99
C GLY A 212 13.01 14.75 -14.84
N SER A 213 11.98 15.59 -14.77
CA SER A 213 11.75 16.58 -13.71
C SER A 213 11.15 15.97 -12.43
N SER A 214 10.74 14.69 -12.46
CA SER A 214 10.26 13.98 -11.27
C SER A 214 11.30 13.98 -10.15
N THR A 215 10.98 14.55 -8.98
CA THR A 215 11.92 14.60 -7.85
C THR A 215 12.16 13.22 -7.24
N ALA A 216 11.18 12.32 -7.34
CA ALA A 216 11.30 10.93 -6.86
C ALA A 216 11.99 9.98 -7.86
N LEU A 217 12.53 10.47 -8.99
CA LEU A 217 12.99 9.61 -10.09
C LEU A 217 14.03 8.55 -9.67
N GLN A 218 14.97 8.91 -8.80
CA GLN A 218 15.99 7.96 -8.31
C GLN A 218 15.40 6.93 -7.34
N GLU A 219 14.46 7.34 -6.50
CA GLU A 219 13.76 6.45 -5.58
C GLU A 219 12.90 5.44 -6.34
N ILE A 220 12.13 5.91 -7.33
CA ILE A 220 11.33 5.07 -8.23
C ILE A 220 12.20 3.98 -8.85
N LYS A 221 13.33 4.38 -9.46
CA LYS A 221 14.25 3.44 -10.07
C LYS A 221 14.77 2.42 -9.05
N SER A 222 15.22 2.87 -7.88
CA SER A 222 15.79 2.02 -6.85
C SER A 222 14.77 1.00 -6.32
N ARG A 223 13.54 1.44 -6.01
CA ARG A 223 12.46 0.55 -5.54
C ARG A 223 12.09 -0.45 -6.63
N TYR A 224 11.91 0.02 -7.86
CA TYR A 224 11.60 -0.85 -9.00
C TYR A 224 12.65 -1.93 -9.20
N GLU A 225 13.93 -1.56 -9.34
CA GLU A 225 15.02 -2.53 -9.54
C GLU A 225 15.14 -3.53 -8.38
N THR A 226 14.85 -3.09 -7.15
CA THR A 226 14.89 -3.95 -5.96
C THR A 226 13.76 -4.97 -5.96
N GLU A 227 12.55 -4.54 -6.26
CA GLU A 227 11.35 -5.38 -6.19
C GLU A 227 11.21 -6.28 -7.42
N THR A 228 11.68 -5.85 -8.59
CA THR A 228 11.57 -6.63 -9.83
C THR A 228 12.79 -7.49 -10.16
N LYS A 229 13.81 -7.53 -9.27
CA LYS A 229 15.07 -8.27 -9.48
C LYS A 229 14.90 -9.75 -9.89
N ASP A 230 13.83 -10.38 -9.39
CA ASP A 230 13.49 -11.79 -9.61
C ASP A 230 12.24 -11.99 -10.48
N VAL A 231 11.78 -10.93 -11.16
CA VAL A 231 10.61 -10.95 -12.05
C VAL A 231 11.07 -11.15 -13.49
N LEU A 232 10.27 -11.86 -14.30
CA LEU A 232 10.48 -11.94 -15.74
C LEU A 232 9.46 -11.10 -16.51
N PRO A 233 9.87 -10.46 -17.63
CA PRO A 233 11.24 -10.05 -17.91
C PRO A 233 11.77 -9.12 -16.80
N LYS A 234 13.08 -9.16 -16.53
CA LYS A 234 13.73 -8.36 -15.47
C LYS A 234 13.54 -6.85 -15.63
N ASN A 235 13.22 -6.41 -16.83
CA ASN A 235 12.84 -5.05 -17.16
C ASN A 235 11.43 -5.12 -17.75
N TYR A 236 10.65 -4.06 -17.62
CA TYR A 236 9.30 -3.93 -18.21
C TYR A 236 8.16 -4.69 -17.49
N ALA A 237 8.44 -5.41 -16.40
CA ALA A 237 7.37 -5.98 -15.59
C ALA A 237 6.58 -4.89 -14.85
N PRO A 238 5.23 -4.90 -14.86
CA PRO A 238 4.46 -3.93 -14.10
C PRO A 238 4.66 -4.15 -12.61
N LEU A 239 4.98 -3.08 -11.89
CA LEU A 239 5.05 -3.03 -10.44
C LEU A 239 3.93 -2.14 -9.92
N PHE A 240 3.00 -2.69 -9.15
CA PHE A 240 1.93 -1.87 -8.58
C PHE A 240 2.52 -0.84 -7.64
N SER A 241 2.11 0.41 -7.79
CA SER A 241 2.65 1.54 -7.08
C SER A 241 1.56 2.53 -6.70
N VAL A 242 1.71 3.13 -5.52
CA VAL A 242 0.97 4.32 -5.08
C VAL A 242 1.96 5.48 -5.03
N ILE A 243 1.64 6.57 -5.73
CA ILE A 243 2.53 7.70 -5.92
C ILE A 243 1.80 9.02 -5.68
N VAL A 244 2.58 10.07 -5.42
CA VAL A 244 2.13 11.46 -5.57
C VAL A 244 2.71 12.02 -6.86
N GLY A 245 1.86 12.59 -7.71
CA GLY A 245 2.34 13.26 -8.91
C GLY A 245 1.30 14.15 -9.56
N LYS A 246 1.76 14.91 -10.57
CA LYS A 246 0.91 15.76 -11.40
C LYS A 246 1.09 15.41 -12.87
N ILE A 247 -0.02 15.40 -13.61
CA ILE A 247 -0.02 15.20 -15.06
C ILE A 247 0.50 16.48 -15.71
N VAL A 248 1.42 16.33 -16.66
CA VAL A 248 2.08 17.42 -17.39
C VAL A 248 2.09 17.11 -18.89
N ASP A 249 2.50 18.08 -19.70
CA ASP A 249 2.75 17.83 -21.11
C ASP A 249 3.88 16.79 -21.27
N ALA A 250 3.79 15.97 -22.31
CA ALA A 250 4.88 15.08 -22.68
C ALA A 250 6.14 15.89 -23.02
N PRO A 251 7.34 15.34 -22.81
CA PRO A 251 8.57 16.01 -23.21
C PRO A 251 8.59 16.25 -24.74
N GLU A 252 9.22 17.34 -25.17
CA GLU A 252 9.29 17.68 -26.61
C GLU A 252 10.20 16.74 -27.42
N ASP A 253 11.14 16.06 -26.75
CA ASP A 253 12.12 15.16 -27.35
C ASP A 253 12.38 13.88 -26.53
N GLY A 254 13.14 12.96 -27.13
CA GLY A 254 13.48 11.68 -26.54
C GLY A 254 12.33 10.66 -26.52
N PHE A 255 12.52 9.57 -25.77
CA PHE A 255 11.57 8.44 -25.71
C PHE A 255 10.16 8.81 -25.22
N GLY A 256 10.03 9.92 -24.50
CA GLY A 256 8.74 10.38 -23.98
C GLY A 256 7.91 11.20 -24.97
N ALA A 257 8.48 11.62 -26.11
CA ALA A 257 7.82 12.57 -27.03
C ALA A 257 6.61 11.98 -27.76
N ASP A 258 6.53 10.66 -27.90
CA ASP A 258 5.41 9.97 -28.54
C ASP A 258 4.21 9.74 -27.60
N TYR A 259 4.35 10.08 -26.31
CA TYR A 259 3.27 9.96 -25.33
C TYR A 259 2.34 11.16 -25.39
N GLN A 260 1.05 10.95 -25.13
CA GLN A 260 0.08 12.05 -25.09
C GLN A 260 0.38 13.04 -23.96
N GLN A 261 0.83 12.52 -22.81
CA GLN A 261 1.11 13.30 -21.60
C GLN A 261 2.25 12.67 -20.80
N GLY A 262 2.92 13.50 -20.01
CA GLY A 262 3.89 13.07 -19.01
C GLY A 262 3.29 13.10 -17.60
N ILE A 263 4.03 12.54 -16.66
CA ILE A 263 3.79 12.69 -15.23
C ILE A 263 5.08 13.13 -14.52
N GLU A 264 4.94 14.12 -13.63
CA GLU A 264 5.96 14.49 -12.65
C GLU A 264 5.63 13.83 -11.32
N ILE A 265 6.43 12.85 -10.92
CA ILE A 265 6.25 12.11 -9.66
C ILE A 265 7.14 12.75 -8.59
N SER A 266 6.50 13.20 -7.52
CA SER A 266 7.20 13.87 -6.41
C SER A 266 7.48 12.96 -5.23
N GLN A 267 6.65 11.93 -5.01
CA GLN A 267 6.81 10.95 -3.93
C GLN A 267 6.37 9.54 -4.38
N VAL A 268 7.06 8.52 -3.88
CA VAL A 268 6.60 7.12 -3.95
C VAL A 268 6.12 6.72 -2.57
N ILE A 269 4.81 6.47 -2.44
CA ILE A 269 4.20 6.11 -1.16
C ILE A 269 4.37 4.62 -0.90
N LYS A 270 4.06 3.79 -1.90
CA LYS A 270 4.05 2.34 -1.79
C LYS A 270 4.38 1.68 -3.11
N THR A 271 5.06 0.54 -3.04
CA THR A 271 5.34 -0.36 -4.16
C THR A 271 5.04 -1.78 -3.68
N SER A 272 4.41 -2.60 -4.52
CA SER A 272 4.00 -3.95 -4.15
C SER A 272 3.92 -4.88 -5.36
N ARG A 273 4.40 -6.12 -5.19
CA ARG A 273 4.32 -7.18 -6.22
C ARG A 273 3.01 -7.95 -6.21
N SER A 274 2.34 -8.03 -5.06
CA SER A 274 1.02 -8.63 -4.89
C SER A 274 -0.11 -7.60 -5.05
N GLY A 275 0.22 -6.32 -4.90
CA GLY A 275 -0.67 -5.20 -5.15
C GLY A 275 -1.16 -5.15 -6.61
N ASN A 276 -2.38 -4.68 -6.79
CA ASN A 276 -3.04 -4.55 -8.08
C ASN A 276 -4.18 -3.50 -8.00
N CYS A 277 -4.74 -3.11 -9.15
CA CYS A 277 -5.80 -2.12 -9.21
C CYS A 277 -7.15 -2.56 -8.60
N LYS A 278 -7.25 -3.80 -8.14
CA LYS A 278 -8.40 -4.44 -7.50
C LYS A 278 -8.03 -5.00 -6.13
N SER A 279 -6.94 -4.57 -5.50
CA SER A 279 -6.53 -5.12 -4.18
C SER A 279 -7.56 -4.93 -3.07
N ASP A 280 -8.53 -4.02 -3.24
CA ASP A 280 -9.64 -3.87 -2.29
C ASP A 280 -10.67 -5.03 -2.41
N LEU A 281 -10.65 -5.76 -3.53
CA LEU A 281 -11.55 -6.86 -3.88
C LEU A 281 -10.86 -8.23 -3.92
N ILE A 282 -9.65 -8.31 -4.50
CA ILE A 282 -8.92 -9.56 -4.70
C ILE A 282 -7.40 -9.34 -4.72
N VAL A 283 -6.68 -10.21 -4.03
CA VAL A 283 -5.21 -10.24 -3.95
C VAL A 283 -4.74 -11.66 -4.24
N LEU A 284 -3.74 -11.78 -5.10
CA LEU A 284 -3.10 -13.05 -5.44
C LEU A 284 -1.74 -13.13 -4.72
N ASP A 285 -1.59 -14.14 -3.85
CA ASP A 285 -0.36 -14.36 -3.09
C ASP A 285 0.60 -15.29 -3.86
N THR A 286 0.07 -16.26 -4.61
CA THR A 286 0.86 -17.16 -5.46
C THR A 286 0.05 -17.61 -6.68
N PRO A 287 0.63 -17.57 -7.90
CA PRO A 287 1.94 -17.01 -8.25
C PRO A 287 1.93 -15.47 -8.19
N LEU A 288 3.08 -14.86 -7.86
CA LEU A 288 3.23 -13.40 -8.01
C LEU A 288 3.32 -13.00 -9.48
N VAL A 289 3.02 -11.73 -9.79
CA VAL A 289 3.19 -11.16 -11.13
C VAL A 289 4.60 -11.44 -11.67
N GLY A 290 4.63 -11.93 -12.91
CA GLY A 290 5.83 -12.28 -13.68
C GLY A 290 6.60 -13.49 -13.16
N SER A 291 6.00 -14.31 -12.30
CA SER A 291 6.59 -15.57 -11.85
C SER A 291 6.65 -16.61 -12.97
N GLU A 292 7.68 -17.44 -12.93
CA GLU A 292 7.75 -18.65 -13.74
C GLU A 292 6.88 -19.77 -13.14
N ILE A 293 6.03 -20.38 -13.96
CA ILE A 293 5.08 -21.42 -13.57
C ILE A 293 5.40 -22.77 -14.22
N SER A 294 5.02 -23.84 -13.54
CA SER A 294 5.08 -25.22 -14.02
C SER A 294 3.85 -25.97 -13.55
N SER A 295 3.47 -27.01 -14.28
CA SER A 295 2.36 -27.90 -13.90
C SER A 295 2.79 -28.92 -12.83
N PRO A 296 1.97 -29.17 -11.79
CA PRO A 296 0.73 -28.46 -11.45
C PRO A 296 1.00 -27.06 -10.88
N LEU A 297 0.19 -26.08 -11.27
CA LEU A 297 0.25 -24.72 -10.74
C LEU A 297 -0.69 -24.58 -9.56
N LYS A 298 -0.11 -24.34 -8.38
CA LYS A 298 -0.83 -23.95 -7.17
C LYS A 298 -1.14 -22.45 -7.21
N ILE A 299 -2.38 -22.10 -6.87
CA ILE A 299 -2.88 -20.72 -6.85
C ILE A 299 -3.46 -20.47 -5.47
N GLU A 300 -3.02 -19.38 -4.83
CA GLU A 300 -3.46 -18.98 -3.48
C GLU A 300 -3.59 -17.46 -3.40
N GLY A 301 -4.58 -17.02 -2.64
CA GLY A 301 -4.81 -15.60 -2.41
C GLY A 301 -6.03 -15.38 -1.52
N ARG A 302 -6.53 -14.15 -1.52
CA ARG A 302 -7.74 -13.75 -0.81
C ARG A 302 -8.63 -12.89 -1.69
N ALA A 303 -9.94 -13.06 -1.55
CA ALA A 303 -10.93 -12.22 -2.22
C ALA A 303 -12.06 -11.84 -1.25
N ARG A 304 -12.69 -10.69 -1.46
CA ARG A 304 -13.91 -10.31 -0.75
C ARG A 304 -15.00 -11.33 -1.05
N GLY A 305 -15.87 -11.65 -0.09
CA GLY A 305 -16.93 -12.65 -0.30
C GLY A 305 -17.83 -12.38 -1.52
N THR A 306 -18.00 -11.11 -1.90
CA THR A 306 -18.72 -10.68 -3.11
C THR A 306 -18.06 -11.11 -4.44
N TRP A 307 -16.84 -11.64 -4.40
CA TRP A 307 -16.13 -12.18 -5.55
C TRP A 307 -16.54 -13.64 -5.86
N PHE A 308 -17.04 -14.33 -4.85
CA PHE A 308 -17.43 -15.74 -4.92
C PHE A 308 -18.93 -15.89 -5.24
N PHE A 309 -19.26 -17.02 -5.84
CA PHE A 309 -20.59 -17.58 -5.84
C PHE A 309 -20.48 -19.09 -5.58
N GLU A 310 -21.36 -19.62 -4.73
CA GLU A 310 -21.27 -21.02 -4.26
C GLU A 310 -19.88 -21.40 -3.72
N ALA A 311 -19.24 -20.49 -2.98
CA ALA A 311 -17.88 -20.63 -2.42
C ALA A 311 -16.75 -20.80 -3.46
N SER A 312 -17.00 -20.46 -4.72
CA SER A 312 -15.99 -20.60 -5.77
C SER A 312 -16.04 -19.47 -6.80
N PHE A 313 -15.03 -19.41 -7.66
CA PHE A 313 -15.03 -18.56 -8.85
C PHE A 313 -14.11 -19.14 -9.94
N PRO A 314 -14.35 -18.83 -11.22
CA PRO A 314 -13.59 -19.40 -12.33
C PRO A 314 -12.17 -18.82 -12.46
N ILE A 315 -11.24 -19.70 -12.84
CA ILE A 315 -9.87 -19.31 -13.18
C ILE A 315 -9.48 -19.86 -14.56
N THR A 316 -8.76 -19.06 -15.34
CA THR A 316 -8.32 -19.41 -16.70
C THR A 316 -6.84 -19.09 -16.87
N LEU A 317 -6.06 -20.04 -17.38
CA LEU A 317 -4.68 -19.84 -17.79
C LEU A 317 -4.63 -19.77 -19.32
N THR A 318 -4.05 -18.70 -19.85
CA THR A 318 -3.87 -18.47 -21.29
C THR A 318 -2.40 -18.34 -21.65
N ASP A 319 -2.08 -18.57 -22.92
CA ASP A 319 -0.76 -18.25 -23.48
C ASP A 319 -0.69 -16.79 -23.98
N TRP A 320 0.42 -16.46 -24.64
CA TRP A 320 0.72 -15.13 -25.16
C TRP A 320 -0.24 -14.65 -26.26
N ASP A 321 -0.96 -15.56 -26.93
CA ASP A 321 -1.92 -15.26 -28.01
C ASP A 321 -3.38 -15.22 -27.52
N GLY A 322 -3.59 -15.52 -26.24
CA GLY A 322 -4.90 -15.56 -25.59
C GLY A 322 -5.58 -16.93 -25.69
N ARG A 323 -4.91 -17.95 -26.24
CA ARG A 323 -5.44 -19.31 -26.25
C ARG A 323 -5.46 -19.87 -24.83
N ILE A 324 -6.60 -20.44 -24.48
CA ILE A 324 -6.80 -21.12 -23.20
C ILE A 324 -5.93 -22.39 -23.16
N ILE A 325 -5.06 -22.45 -22.15
CA ILE A 325 -4.17 -23.57 -21.86
C ILE A 325 -4.78 -24.47 -20.78
N ALA A 326 -5.39 -23.89 -19.75
CA ALA A 326 -6.12 -24.61 -18.73
C ALA A 326 -7.22 -23.77 -18.10
N GLN A 327 -8.22 -24.42 -17.51
CA GLN A 327 -9.29 -23.80 -16.74
C GLN A 327 -9.55 -24.59 -15.48
N GLY A 328 -10.06 -23.92 -14.46
CA GLY A 328 -10.42 -24.54 -13.19
C GLY A 328 -11.28 -23.60 -12.36
N ILE A 329 -11.42 -23.95 -11.09
CA ILE A 329 -12.12 -23.15 -10.09
C ILE A 329 -11.19 -22.89 -8.91
N ALA A 330 -11.24 -21.68 -8.39
CA ALA A 330 -10.71 -21.37 -7.07
C ALA A 330 -11.83 -21.53 -6.04
N THR A 331 -11.52 -22.14 -4.90
CA THR A 331 -12.48 -22.43 -3.84
C THR A 331 -12.09 -21.68 -2.57
N ALA A 332 -13.08 -21.05 -1.93
CA ALA A 332 -12.92 -20.46 -0.60
C ALA A 332 -12.56 -21.52 0.45
N THR A 333 -11.68 -21.19 1.39
CA THR A 333 -11.30 -22.09 2.48
C THR A 333 -12.17 -21.93 3.73
N ASP A 334 -12.90 -20.82 3.82
CA ASP A 334 -13.74 -20.44 4.96
C ASP A 334 -15.12 -19.94 4.49
N ASP A 335 -15.95 -19.48 5.44
CA ASP A 335 -17.26 -18.91 5.12
C ASP A 335 -17.11 -17.67 4.23
N TRP A 336 -17.70 -17.75 3.03
CA TRP A 336 -17.59 -16.74 1.99
C TRP A 336 -18.74 -15.73 2.00
N MET A 337 -19.81 -15.97 2.75
CA MET A 337 -20.98 -15.07 2.81
C MET A 337 -20.71 -13.86 3.72
N THR A 338 -19.68 -13.09 3.37
CA THR A 338 -19.14 -11.98 4.15
C THR A 338 -18.64 -10.85 3.25
N GLU A 339 -18.55 -9.64 3.78
CA GLU A 339 -17.88 -8.52 3.14
C GLU A 339 -16.36 -8.52 3.42
N LYS A 340 -15.88 -9.47 4.23
CA LYS A 340 -14.46 -9.61 4.56
C LYS A 340 -13.68 -10.35 3.48
N PHE A 341 -12.36 -10.26 3.54
CA PHE A 341 -11.48 -11.12 2.76
C PHE A 341 -11.61 -12.57 3.22
N VAL A 342 -11.60 -13.48 2.25
CA VAL A 342 -11.71 -14.92 2.44
C VAL A 342 -10.60 -15.55 1.59
N LEU A 343 -9.82 -16.43 2.22
CA LEU A 343 -8.74 -17.14 1.54
C LEU A 343 -9.32 -18.10 0.49
N PHE A 344 -8.62 -18.25 -0.62
CA PHE A 344 -8.96 -19.21 -1.67
C PHE A 344 -7.74 -20.02 -2.11
N THR A 345 -8.01 -21.21 -2.64
CA THR A 345 -7.00 -22.05 -3.26
C THR A 345 -7.50 -22.68 -4.54
N ALA A 346 -6.59 -22.92 -5.50
CA ALA A 346 -6.84 -23.70 -6.69
C ALA A 346 -5.58 -24.45 -7.12
N ASN A 347 -5.76 -25.51 -7.91
CA ASN A 347 -4.67 -26.19 -8.61
C ASN A 347 -5.04 -26.36 -10.08
N LEU A 348 -4.14 -25.97 -10.98
CA LEU A 348 -4.28 -26.16 -12.43
C LEU A 348 -3.22 -27.13 -12.94
N GLU A 349 -3.67 -28.19 -13.61
CA GLU A 349 -2.82 -29.04 -14.43
C GLU A 349 -2.84 -28.54 -15.88
N PHE A 350 -1.67 -28.44 -16.49
CA PHE A 350 -1.54 -28.03 -17.89
C PHE A 350 -0.32 -28.64 -18.57
N GLU A 351 -0.33 -28.61 -19.91
CA GLU A 351 0.84 -28.88 -20.74
C GLU A 351 1.50 -27.55 -21.11
N ASN A 352 2.84 -27.50 -21.01
CA ASN A 352 3.57 -26.30 -21.42
C ASN A 352 3.32 -26.01 -22.91
N PRO A 353 2.94 -24.77 -23.28
CA PRO A 353 2.76 -24.40 -24.68
C PRO A 353 4.09 -24.50 -25.43
N GLN A 354 4.01 -24.64 -26.77
CA GLN A 354 5.21 -24.70 -27.59
C GLN A 354 6.01 -23.39 -27.48
N ASN A 355 7.26 -23.51 -27.05
CA ASN A 355 8.16 -22.38 -27.00
C ASN A 355 8.73 -22.11 -28.41
N ILE A 356 8.19 -21.07 -29.06
CA ILE A 356 8.60 -20.59 -30.38
C ILE A 356 9.44 -19.28 -30.28
N GLY A 357 9.80 -18.87 -29.06
CA GLY A 357 10.58 -17.67 -28.76
C GLY A 357 10.27 -17.12 -27.36
N ASP A 358 11.08 -16.18 -26.85
CA ASP A 358 10.93 -15.66 -25.49
C ASP A 358 9.55 -15.05 -25.20
N PHE A 359 8.94 -14.39 -26.20
CA PHE A 359 7.59 -13.84 -26.09
C PHE A 359 6.53 -14.94 -25.88
N SER A 360 6.75 -16.14 -26.42
CA SER A 360 5.78 -17.25 -26.34
C SER A 360 5.73 -17.93 -24.99
N ARG A 361 6.71 -17.63 -24.12
CA ARG A 361 6.70 -18.05 -22.72
C ARG A 361 5.74 -17.24 -21.87
N ARG A 362 5.28 -16.08 -22.33
CA ARG A 362 4.33 -15.26 -21.59
C ARG A 362 2.96 -15.93 -21.60
N GLY A 363 2.25 -15.83 -20.48
CA GLY A 363 0.84 -16.18 -20.36
C GLY A 363 0.13 -15.24 -19.41
N ALA A 364 -1.18 -15.40 -19.30
CA ALA A 364 -2.01 -14.69 -18.35
C ALA A 364 -2.85 -15.66 -17.52
N LEU A 365 -2.73 -15.55 -16.20
CA LEU A 365 -3.64 -16.15 -15.24
C LEU A 365 -4.76 -15.16 -14.95
N ILE A 366 -5.99 -15.55 -15.24
CA ILE A 366 -7.18 -14.72 -15.12
C ILE A 366 -8.05 -15.29 -14.01
N LEU A 367 -8.26 -14.52 -12.94
CA LEU A 367 -9.17 -14.83 -11.86
C LEU A 367 -10.45 -14.03 -12.10
N GLN A 368 -11.50 -14.70 -12.53
CA GLN A 368 -12.76 -14.05 -12.91
C GLN A 368 -13.68 -14.03 -11.70
N LYS A 369 -14.32 -12.89 -11.44
CA LYS A 369 -15.42 -12.79 -10.48
C LYS A 369 -16.56 -13.65 -10.98
N ASP A 370 -17.15 -14.45 -10.10
CA ASP A 370 -18.31 -15.22 -10.52
C ASP A 370 -19.52 -14.30 -10.68
N ASN A 371 -20.17 -14.38 -11.85
CA ASN A 371 -21.30 -13.53 -12.22
C ASN A 371 -22.49 -14.40 -12.69
N PRO A 372 -23.28 -14.94 -11.75
CA PRO A 372 -24.42 -15.82 -12.06
C PRO A 372 -25.51 -15.12 -12.89
N SER A 373 -25.56 -13.79 -12.85
CA SER A 373 -26.55 -13.00 -13.60
C SER A 373 -26.23 -12.92 -15.10
N GLY A 374 -24.96 -13.10 -15.47
CA GLY A 374 -24.45 -12.91 -16.84
C GLY A 374 -24.52 -11.46 -17.35
N LEU A 375 -24.79 -10.49 -16.46
CA LEU A 375 -24.86 -9.08 -16.82
C LEU A 375 -23.46 -8.45 -16.86
N PRO A 376 -23.03 -7.82 -17.96
CA PRO A 376 -21.67 -7.27 -18.11
C PRO A 376 -21.26 -6.27 -17.02
N GLU A 377 -22.21 -5.53 -16.45
CA GLU A 377 -21.96 -4.58 -15.35
C GLU A 377 -21.54 -5.25 -14.03
N HIS A 378 -21.61 -6.58 -13.96
CA HIS A 378 -21.20 -7.36 -12.80
C HIS A 378 -19.94 -8.19 -13.05
N ASP A 379 -19.45 -8.21 -14.30
CA ASP A 379 -18.20 -8.86 -14.67
C ASP A 379 -17.02 -8.09 -14.07
N ASP A 380 -16.10 -8.85 -13.49
CA ASP A 380 -14.81 -8.33 -13.07
C ASP A 380 -13.75 -9.44 -13.18
N ALA A 381 -12.50 -9.08 -13.37
CA ALA A 381 -11.40 -10.03 -13.43
C ALA A 381 -10.08 -9.41 -12.96
N LEU A 382 -9.28 -10.22 -12.26
CA LEU A 382 -7.87 -9.93 -12.03
C LEU A 382 -7.04 -10.72 -13.04
N GLU A 383 -6.30 -10.01 -13.89
CA GLU A 383 -5.34 -10.61 -14.82
C GLU A 383 -3.92 -10.47 -14.27
N VAL A 384 -3.19 -11.60 -14.21
CA VAL A 384 -1.82 -11.68 -13.72
C VAL A 384 -0.93 -12.31 -14.78
N THR A 385 0.06 -11.56 -15.25
CA THR A 385 1.07 -12.08 -16.18
C THR A 385 1.95 -13.13 -15.50
N VAL A 386 2.15 -14.26 -16.16
CA VAL A 386 3.00 -15.38 -15.73
C VAL A 386 3.88 -15.87 -16.88
N TYR A 387 4.89 -16.69 -16.59
CA TYR A 387 5.79 -17.23 -17.60
C TYR A 387 5.91 -18.76 -17.53
N PHE A 388 5.70 -19.45 -18.64
CA PHE A 388 5.92 -20.88 -18.74
C PHE A 388 7.42 -21.22 -18.66
N LYS A 389 7.75 -22.24 -17.85
CA LYS A 389 9.12 -22.77 -17.73
C LYS A 389 9.56 -23.58 -18.94
#